data_AF-A0A651GIL0-F1
#
_entry.id   AF-A0A651GIL0-F1
#
_cell.length_a   1.000
_cell.length_b   1.000
_cell.length_c   1.000
_cell.angle_alpha   90.00
_cell.angle_beta   90.00
_cell.angle_gamma   90.00
#
_symmetry.space_group_name_H-M   'P 1'
#
loop_
_entity.id
_entity.type
_entity.pdbx_description
1 polymer ?
#
loop_
_entity_poly.entity_id
_entity_poly.type
_entity_poly.pdbx_seq_one_letter_code
_entity_poly.pdbx_strand_id
1 'polypeptide(L)'
;MPARRAAVTPTSSTRSLGGLRTGTISESQRTKGTAMRLPNVRAAIAAAPVSTALIVINIMVFAAINLEDRLFDVVSLPPSWEGVAAQPWTLLTVFFSSQVVFHIALTVLVIGVFGWRVERWAGSAHVLGVYLLAGLAGSIALVTTAQAIGFDARSLGPSAAFFGLMGALTALPRRAWWSKLPLDKLVVVALLFEVASPIMGIGSWVTSAAHVTGLAVGLGYGYLLRSRIPAEVPGESTLVP
;
A
#
# COMPACT_ATOMS: atom_id res chain seq x y z
N MET A 1 11.21 -69.11 59.10
CA MET A 1 11.63 -67.71 59.39
C MET A 1 10.63 -66.77 58.71
N PRO A 2 10.18 -65.64 59.29
CA PRO A 2 9.92 -65.28 60.69
C PRO A 2 8.47 -64.75 60.93
N ALA A 3 8.20 -64.36 62.20
CA ALA A 3 7.33 -63.28 62.68
C ALA A 3 5.79 -63.46 62.88
N ARG A 4 5.42 -63.20 64.15
CA ARG A 4 4.11 -63.14 64.83
C ARG A 4 3.30 -61.88 64.50
N ARG A 5 1.95 -62.04 64.57
CA ARG A 5 0.85 -61.22 65.20
C ARG A 5 0.90 -59.67 65.04
N ALA A 6 -0.20 -58.94 64.89
CA ALA A 6 -1.49 -59.02 65.57
C ALA A 6 -2.60 -58.22 64.83
N ALA A 7 -3.84 -58.46 65.26
CA ALA A 7 -5.11 -57.94 64.75
C ALA A 7 -5.37 -56.44 65.01
N VAL A 8 -6.23 -55.82 64.18
CA VAL A 8 -7.06 -54.67 64.54
C VAL A 8 -8.42 -54.73 63.80
N THR A 9 -9.49 -54.53 64.55
CA THR A 9 -10.92 -54.47 64.17
C THR A 9 -11.29 -53.19 63.39
N PRO A 10 -12.40 -53.18 62.61
CA PRO A 10 -12.84 -52.00 61.88
C PRO A 10 -13.71 -51.10 62.76
N THR A 11 -13.44 -49.79 62.76
CA THR A 11 -14.35 -48.77 63.32
C THR A 11 -14.85 -47.87 62.19
N SER A 12 -16.17 -47.82 62.06
CA SER A 12 -16.92 -46.89 61.25
C SER A 12 -16.90 -45.50 61.89
N SER A 13 -16.60 -44.46 61.10
CA SER A 13 -16.86 -43.07 61.47
C SER A 13 -17.25 -42.28 60.24
N THR A 14 -18.49 -41.82 60.26
CA THR A 14 -19.14 -40.87 59.36
C THR A 14 -18.36 -39.55 59.28
N ARG A 15 -18.26 -38.97 58.07
CA ARG A 15 -17.82 -37.58 57.89
C ARG A 15 -18.70 -36.85 56.88
N SER A 16 -19.62 -36.09 57.44
CA SER A 16 -20.18 -34.81 56.99
C SER A 16 -19.96 -34.41 55.51
N LEU A 17 -21.04 -34.46 54.74
CA LEU A 17 -21.23 -33.67 53.53
C LEU A 17 -21.71 -32.27 53.94
N GLY A 18 -20.86 -31.26 53.85
CA GLY A 18 -21.24 -29.89 54.11
C GLY A 18 -20.22 -28.91 53.54
N GLY A 19 -20.56 -28.25 52.43
CA GLY A 19 -19.77 -27.14 51.91
C GLY A 19 -19.78 -26.96 50.38
N LEU A 20 -20.95 -27.00 49.72
CA LEU A 20 -21.08 -26.43 48.39
C LEU A 20 -21.08 -24.90 48.51
N ARG A 21 -19.90 -24.29 48.39
CA ARG A 21 -19.79 -22.86 48.09
C ARG A 21 -20.22 -22.68 46.64
N THR A 22 -21.44 -22.18 46.43
CA THR A 22 -21.86 -21.57 45.17
C THR A 22 -20.96 -20.37 44.90
N GLY A 23 -19.88 -20.59 44.16
CA GLY A 23 -19.13 -19.52 43.54
C GLY A 23 -20.03 -18.88 42.48
N THR A 24 -20.60 -17.74 42.80
CA THR A 24 -21.09 -16.80 41.80
C THR A 24 -19.91 -16.45 40.91
N ILE A 25 -19.87 -17.00 39.71
CA ILE A 25 -18.96 -16.58 38.65
C ILE A 25 -19.25 -15.09 38.43
N SER A 26 -18.32 -14.22 38.85
CA SER A 26 -18.47 -12.80 38.66
C SER A 26 -18.48 -12.53 37.15
N GLU A 27 -19.63 -12.10 36.68
CA GLU A 27 -19.93 -11.62 35.34
C GLU A 27 -19.19 -10.29 35.10
N SER A 28 -17.86 -10.33 35.03
CA SER A 28 -17.03 -9.12 35.05
C SER A 28 -15.79 -9.23 34.16
N GLN A 29 -15.86 -9.94 33.03
CA GLN A 29 -14.93 -9.71 31.91
C GLN A 29 -15.70 -9.89 30.59
N ARG A 30 -16.82 -9.17 30.44
CA ARG A 30 -17.36 -8.86 29.12
C ARG A 30 -16.39 -7.85 28.52
N THR A 31 -15.37 -8.34 27.82
CA THR A 31 -14.53 -7.52 26.93
C THR A 31 -15.49 -6.72 26.06
N LYS A 32 -15.67 -5.44 26.39
CA LYS A 32 -16.31 -4.48 25.49
C LYS A 32 -15.44 -4.54 24.25
N GLY A 33 -15.90 -5.25 23.22
CA GLY A 33 -15.29 -5.20 21.92
C GLY A 33 -15.22 -3.72 21.57
N THR A 34 -14.01 -3.17 21.57
CA THR A 34 -13.76 -1.82 21.09
C THR A 34 -14.15 -1.88 19.62
N ALA A 35 -15.38 -1.48 19.32
CA ALA A 35 -15.84 -1.37 17.95
C ALA A 35 -14.80 -0.51 17.24
N MET A 36 -14.11 -1.09 16.26
CA MET A 36 -13.13 -0.39 15.45
C MET A 36 -13.87 0.79 14.82
N ARG A 37 -13.73 1.99 15.40
CA ARG A 37 -14.28 3.20 14.81
C ARG A 37 -13.52 3.42 13.52
N LEU A 38 -14.19 3.22 12.39
CA LEU A 38 -13.64 3.62 11.11
C LEU A 38 -13.22 5.09 11.23
N PRO A 39 -11.95 5.43 10.92
CA PRO A 39 -11.53 6.81 10.98
C PRO A 39 -12.47 7.64 10.12
N ASN A 40 -12.99 8.73 10.68
CA ASN A 40 -13.84 9.67 9.95
C ASN A 40 -13.15 10.04 8.64
N VAL A 41 -13.82 9.90 7.50
CA VAL A 41 -13.23 10.19 6.18
C VAL A 41 -12.59 11.57 6.15
N ARG A 42 -13.21 12.56 6.82
CA ARG A 42 -12.65 13.91 7.00
C ARG A 42 -11.31 13.93 7.74
N ALA A 43 -11.16 13.12 8.78
CA ALA A 43 -9.91 13.00 9.53
C ALA A 43 -8.82 12.27 8.71
N ALA A 44 -9.20 11.27 7.91
CA ALA A 44 -8.27 10.62 6.98
C ALA A 44 -7.78 11.58 5.89
N ILE A 45 -8.69 12.38 5.30
CA ILE A 45 -8.35 13.42 4.32
C ILE A 45 -7.42 14.49 4.94
N ALA A 46 -7.74 14.98 6.13
CA ALA A 46 -6.91 15.97 6.83
C ALA A 46 -5.52 15.43 7.18
N ALA A 47 -5.39 14.12 7.40
CA ALA A 47 -4.12 13.47 7.73
C ALA A 47 -3.22 13.19 6.51
N ALA A 48 -3.75 13.24 5.28
CA ALA A 48 -3.01 12.94 4.06
C ALA A 48 -3.48 13.85 2.88
N PRO A 49 -3.24 15.17 2.96
CA PRO A 49 -3.76 16.13 1.98
C PRO A 49 -3.19 15.94 0.56
N VAL A 50 -1.89 15.68 0.41
CA VAL A 50 -1.27 15.51 -0.92
C VAL A 50 -1.74 14.24 -1.58
N SER A 51 -1.76 13.13 -0.87
CA SER A 51 -2.26 11.87 -1.40
C SER A 51 -3.73 11.96 -1.80
N THR A 52 -4.54 12.68 -1.00
CA THR A 52 -5.94 12.96 -1.35
C THR A 52 -6.02 13.82 -2.61
N ALA A 53 -5.21 14.87 -2.71
CA ALA A 53 -5.17 15.71 -3.91
C ALA A 53 -4.76 14.90 -5.15
N LEU A 54 -3.77 14.02 -5.05
CA LEU A 54 -3.35 13.12 -6.14
C LEU A 54 -4.49 12.20 -6.58
N ILE A 55 -5.23 11.62 -5.64
CA ILE A 55 -6.43 10.81 -5.93
C ILE A 55 -7.46 11.63 -6.70
N VAL A 56 -7.79 12.82 -6.20
CA VAL A 56 -8.81 13.70 -6.82
C VAL A 56 -8.36 14.12 -8.22
N ILE A 57 -7.10 14.50 -8.41
CA ILE A 57 -6.55 14.85 -9.74
C ILE A 57 -6.66 13.68 -10.71
N ASN A 58 -6.27 12.46 -10.30
CA ASN A 58 -6.38 11.27 -11.15
C ASN A 58 -7.84 11.01 -11.55
N ILE A 59 -8.79 11.14 -10.62
CA ILE A 59 -10.22 10.95 -10.91
C ILE A 59 -10.73 12.03 -11.88
N MET A 60 -10.34 13.29 -11.67
CA MET A 60 -10.76 14.40 -12.54
C MET A 60 -10.20 14.24 -13.96
N VAL A 61 -8.93 13.86 -14.10
CA VAL A 61 -8.32 13.63 -15.42
C VAL A 61 -8.93 12.41 -16.09
N PHE A 62 -9.16 11.32 -15.37
CA PHE A 62 -9.91 10.15 -15.87
C PHE A 62 -11.29 10.57 -16.41
N ALA A 63 -12.06 11.32 -15.63
CA ALA A 63 -13.38 11.78 -16.05
C ALA A 63 -13.30 12.69 -17.29
N ALA A 64 -12.35 13.63 -17.31
CA ALA A 64 -12.18 14.55 -18.44
C ALA A 64 -11.87 13.81 -19.75
N ILE A 65 -10.92 12.87 -19.73
CA ILE A 65 -10.53 12.12 -20.94
C ILE A 65 -11.66 11.21 -21.44
N ASN A 66 -12.49 10.67 -20.55
CA ASN A 66 -13.63 9.82 -20.93
C ASN A 66 -14.87 10.63 -21.37
N LEU A 67 -14.91 11.94 -21.11
CA LEU A 67 -15.99 12.83 -21.55
C LEU A 67 -15.66 13.57 -22.84
N GLU A 68 -14.38 13.79 -23.12
CA GLU A 68 -13.89 14.52 -24.29
C GLU A 68 -12.70 13.79 -24.93
N ASP A 69 -12.96 13.07 -26.02
CA ASP A 69 -11.97 12.23 -26.70
C ASP A 69 -10.73 13.02 -27.15
N ARG A 70 -10.88 14.31 -27.49
CA ARG A 70 -9.77 15.17 -27.93
C ARG A 70 -8.70 15.36 -26.86
N LEU A 71 -9.04 15.15 -25.59
CA LEU A 71 -8.07 15.23 -24.50
C LEU A 71 -7.07 14.07 -24.52
N PHE A 72 -7.42 12.93 -25.12
CA PHE A 72 -6.52 11.78 -25.21
C PHE A 72 -5.17 12.16 -25.82
N ASP A 73 -5.15 12.79 -26.99
CA ASP A 73 -3.92 13.17 -27.68
C ASP A 73 -3.14 14.28 -26.97
N VAL A 74 -3.82 15.07 -26.14
CA VAL A 74 -3.19 16.16 -25.38
C VAL A 74 -2.45 15.63 -24.17
N VAL A 75 -2.96 14.57 -23.53
CA VAL A 75 -2.47 14.12 -22.21
C VAL A 75 -1.70 12.80 -22.25
N SER A 76 -1.91 11.98 -23.28
CA SER A 76 -1.16 10.73 -23.49
C SER A 76 0.26 11.02 -23.97
N LEU A 77 1.19 10.12 -23.64
CA LEU A 77 2.61 10.25 -23.96
C LEU A 77 2.86 9.72 -25.38
N PRO A 78 3.47 10.52 -26.29
CA PRO A 78 3.92 10.06 -27.59
C PRO A 78 4.97 8.93 -27.47
N PRO A 79 5.01 7.97 -28.42
CA PRO A 79 5.94 6.84 -28.37
C PRO A 79 7.39 7.18 -28.76
N SER A 80 7.69 8.43 -29.10
CA SER A 80 9.00 8.87 -29.58
C SER A 80 9.47 10.17 -28.92
N TRP A 81 10.78 10.35 -28.83
CA TRP A 81 11.37 11.58 -28.31
C TRP A 81 11.04 12.82 -29.16
N GLU A 82 10.85 12.66 -30.47
CA GLU A 82 10.39 13.73 -31.35
C GLU A 82 8.97 14.17 -30.98
N GLY A 83 8.05 13.21 -30.78
CA GLY A 83 6.70 13.51 -30.33
C GLY A 83 6.68 14.16 -28.95
N VAL A 84 7.51 13.68 -28.02
CA VAL A 84 7.68 14.28 -26.69
C VAL A 84 8.22 15.71 -26.78
N ALA A 85 9.17 15.99 -27.68
CA ALA A 85 9.68 17.34 -27.89
C ALA A 85 8.60 18.31 -28.41
N ALA A 86 7.65 17.81 -29.21
CA ALA A 86 6.49 18.58 -29.67
C ALA A 86 5.44 18.80 -28.57
N GLN A 87 5.35 17.89 -27.60
CA GLN A 87 4.35 17.92 -26.52
C GLN A 87 5.00 17.64 -25.15
N PRO A 88 5.91 18.49 -24.65
CA PRO A 88 6.76 18.17 -23.50
C PRO A 88 5.99 18.01 -22.18
N TRP A 89 4.81 18.62 -22.08
CA TRP A 89 3.92 18.46 -20.92
C TRP A 89 3.42 17.02 -20.76
N THR A 90 3.44 16.21 -21.83
CA THR A 90 2.99 14.81 -21.78
C THR A 90 3.82 13.95 -20.85
N LEU A 91 5.10 14.30 -20.63
CA LEU A 91 5.95 13.69 -19.62
C LEU A 91 5.42 13.85 -18.20
N LEU A 92 4.55 14.83 -17.95
CA LEU A 92 3.92 15.06 -16.64
C LEU A 92 2.45 14.63 -16.65
N THR A 93 1.68 14.98 -17.67
CA THR A 93 0.24 14.71 -17.71
C THR A 93 -0.06 13.22 -17.80
N VAL A 94 0.83 12.43 -18.41
CA VAL A 94 0.67 10.98 -18.48
C VAL A 94 0.45 10.40 -17.08
N PHE A 95 1.06 10.98 -16.03
CA PHE A 95 0.96 10.56 -14.61
C PHE A 95 -0.47 10.36 -14.12
N PHE A 96 -1.36 11.20 -14.63
CA PHE A 96 -2.74 11.31 -14.16
C PHE A 96 -3.74 10.74 -15.16
N SER A 97 -3.28 10.28 -16.32
CA SER A 97 -4.12 10.01 -17.47
C SER A 97 -4.47 8.53 -17.55
N SER A 98 -5.72 8.17 -17.29
CA SER A 98 -6.19 6.78 -17.41
C SER A 98 -7.56 6.78 -18.10
N GLN A 99 -7.82 5.74 -18.91
CA GLN A 99 -9.12 5.55 -19.59
C GLN A 99 -9.87 4.32 -19.10
N VAL A 100 -9.23 3.43 -18.34
CA VAL A 100 -9.86 2.17 -17.92
C VAL A 100 -10.26 2.27 -16.44
N VAL A 101 -11.53 1.95 -16.14
CA VAL A 101 -12.09 2.00 -14.78
C VAL A 101 -11.25 1.19 -13.78
N PHE A 102 -10.77 0.01 -14.20
CA PHE A 102 -9.92 -0.83 -13.36
C PHE A 102 -8.59 -0.14 -12.98
N HIS A 103 -7.95 0.55 -13.92
CA HIS A 103 -6.69 1.26 -13.66
C HIS A 103 -6.90 2.42 -12.67
N ILE A 104 -7.95 3.24 -12.83
CA ILE A 104 -8.23 4.32 -11.87
C ILE A 104 -8.59 3.77 -10.49
N ALA A 105 -9.34 2.67 -10.39
CA ALA A 105 -9.66 2.02 -9.12
C ALA A 105 -8.39 1.56 -8.38
N LEU A 106 -7.43 0.95 -9.10
CA LEU A 106 -6.13 0.59 -8.55
C LEU A 106 -5.32 1.80 -8.11
N THR A 107 -5.30 2.88 -8.90
CA THR A 107 -4.62 4.13 -8.52
C THR A 107 -5.16 4.70 -7.22
N VAL A 108 -6.49 4.78 -7.08
CA VAL A 108 -7.13 5.27 -5.85
C VAL A 108 -6.79 4.37 -4.67
N LEU A 109 -6.88 3.05 -4.84
CA LEU A 109 -6.56 2.07 -3.79
C LEU A 109 -5.09 2.17 -3.35
N VAL A 110 -4.16 2.18 -4.30
CA VAL A 110 -2.72 2.20 -4.02
C VAL A 110 -2.30 3.52 -3.39
N ILE A 111 -2.75 4.67 -3.89
CA ILE A 111 -2.45 5.97 -3.25
C ILE A 111 -3.09 6.03 -1.85
N GLY A 112 -4.31 5.52 -1.67
CA GLY A 112 -4.97 5.48 -0.37
C GLY A 112 -4.30 4.55 0.64
N VAL A 113 -3.70 3.44 0.19
CA VAL A 113 -2.99 2.51 1.07
C VAL A 113 -1.54 2.98 1.29
N PHE A 114 -0.79 3.15 0.21
CA PHE A 114 0.64 3.43 0.27
C PHE A 114 0.93 4.91 0.42
N GLY A 115 0.30 5.77 -0.38
CA GLY A 115 0.49 7.22 -0.33
C GLY A 115 0.17 7.81 1.04
N TRP A 116 -0.99 7.48 1.62
CA TRP A 116 -1.36 7.95 2.97
C TRP A 116 -0.35 7.54 4.04
N ARG A 117 0.24 6.35 3.92
CA ARG A 117 1.28 5.84 4.82
C ARG A 117 2.65 6.44 4.54
N VAL A 118 2.96 6.86 3.33
CA VAL A 118 4.18 7.66 3.12
C VAL A 118 3.93 9.07 3.69
N GLU A 119 2.76 9.66 3.47
CA GLU A 119 2.44 11.03 3.88
C GLU A 119 2.48 11.23 5.38
N ARG A 120 1.80 10.36 6.13
CA ARG A 120 1.70 10.47 7.58
C ARG A 120 3.07 10.32 8.28
N TRP A 121 4.04 9.71 7.61
CA TRP A 121 5.26 9.20 8.24
C TRP A 121 6.52 9.89 7.77
N ALA A 122 6.60 10.13 6.46
CA ALA A 122 7.65 10.90 5.84
C ALA A 122 7.23 12.36 5.64
N GLY A 123 5.94 12.66 5.54
CA GLY A 123 5.43 13.99 5.24
C GLY A 123 5.03 14.15 3.78
N SER A 124 4.17 15.14 3.53
CA SER A 124 3.57 15.44 2.22
C SER A 124 4.59 15.71 1.11
N ALA A 125 5.70 16.37 1.44
CA ALA A 125 6.76 16.67 0.47
C ALA A 125 7.39 15.40 -0.12
N HIS A 126 7.53 14.34 0.68
CA HIS A 126 8.14 13.08 0.23
C HIS A 126 7.17 12.26 -0.64
N VAL A 127 5.86 12.31 -0.36
CA VAL A 127 4.85 11.72 -1.27
C VAL A 127 4.93 12.38 -2.63
N LEU A 128 4.89 13.72 -2.68
CA LEU A 128 4.97 14.45 -3.93
C LEU A 128 6.29 14.18 -4.67
N GLY A 129 7.41 14.21 -3.94
CA GLY A 129 8.73 13.93 -4.48
C GLY A 129 8.84 12.54 -5.09
N VAL A 130 8.41 11.50 -4.37
CA VAL A 130 8.39 10.12 -4.89
C VAL A 130 7.49 10.01 -6.11
N TYR A 131 6.26 10.55 -6.03
CA TYR A 131 5.27 10.45 -7.10
C TYR A 131 5.77 11.09 -8.39
N LEU A 132 6.36 12.29 -8.31
CA LEU A 132 6.89 13.01 -9.46
C LEU A 132 8.16 12.35 -10.02
N LEU A 133 9.11 11.96 -9.17
CA LEU A 133 10.36 11.34 -9.63
C LEU A 133 10.12 9.97 -10.26
N ALA A 134 9.31 9.12 -9.62
CA ALA A 134 8.97 7.80 -10.15
C ALA A 134 8.11 7.91 -11.42
N GLY A 135 7.15 8.85 -11.46
CA GLY A 135 6.36 9.12 -12.65
C GLY A 135 7.22 9.58 -13.83
N LEU A 136 8.15 10.52 -13.59
CA LEU A 136 9.00 11.07 -14.64
C LEU A 136 9.98 10.03 -15.16
N ALA A 137 10.65 9.30 -14.25
CA ALA A 137 11.53 8.20 -14.62
C ALA A 137 10.78 7.10 -15.38
N GLY A 138 9.56 6.77 -14.95
CA GLY A 138 8.68 5.84 -15.65
C GLY A 138 8.31 6.32 -17.05
N SER A 139 8.05 7.62 -17.24
CA SER A 139 7.72 8.19 -18.55
C SER A 139 8.91 8.22 -19.50
N ILE A 140 10.10 8.50 -18.97
CA ILE A 140 11.36 8.36 -19.71
C ILE A 140 11.53 6.90 -20.14
N ALA A 141 11.41 5.95 -19.21
CA ALA A 141 11.52 4.52 -19.50
C ALA A 141 10.47 4.04 -20.51
N LEU A 142 9.27 4.61 -20.47
CA LEU A 142 8.21 4.33 -21.41
C LEU A 142 8.63 4.72 -22.83
N VAL A 143 9.05 5.98 -23.04
CA VAL A 143 9.41 6.50 -24.36
C VAL A 143 10.65 5.82 -24.91
N THR A 144 11.67 5.59 -24.07
CA THR A 144 12.88 4.87 -24.49
C THR A 144 12.58 3.44 -24.90
N THR A 145 11.75 2.73 -24.13
CA THR A 145 11.38 1.34 -24.45
C THR A 145 10.51 1.28 -25.69
N ALA A 146 9.54 2.19 -25.83
CA ALA A 146 8.66 2.24 -26.98
C ALA A 146 9.46 2.42 -28.27
N GLN A 147 10.36 3.40 -28.29
CA GLN A 147 11.22 3.65 -29.44
C GLN A 147 12.20 2.49 -29.70
N ALA A 148 12.76 1.88 -28.66
CA ALA A 148 13.72 0.77 -28.80
C ALA A 148 13.11 -0.49 -29.42
N ILE A 149 11.82 -0.78 -29.14
CA ILE A 149 11.14 -1.99 -29.64
C ILE A 149 10.19 -1.70 -30.83
N GLY A 150 10.14 -0.47 -31.33
CA GLY A 150 9.26 -0.07 -32.43
C GLY A 150 7.77 -0.06 -32.05
N PHE A 151 7.44 0.22 -30.79
CA PHE A 151 6.06 0.35 -30.33
C PHE A 151 5.51 1.72 -30.69
N ASP A 152 4.51 1.77 -31.58
CA ASP A 152 4.04 3.02 -32.20
C ASP A 152 2.71 3.55 -31.61
N ALA A 153 2.33 3.10 -30.42
CA ALA A 153 1.10 3.56 -29.77
C ALA A 153 1.38 4.59 -28.67
N ARG A 154 0.54 5.63 -28.61
CA ARG A 154 0.54 6.57 -27.49
C ARG A 154 0.19 5.83 -26.19
N SER A 155 0.81 6.25 -25.10
CA SER A 155 0.61 5.60 -23.80
C SER A 155 -0.12 6.51 -22.82
N LEU A 156 -1.05 5.93 -22.08
CA LEU A 156 -1.73 6.58 -20.97
C LEU A 156 -1.24 5.98 -19.67
N GLY A 157 -1.10 6.84 -18.64
CA GLY A 157 -1.03 6.43 -17.24
C GLY A 157 0.25 5.69 -16.90
N PRO A 158 1.16 6.24 -16.10
CA PRO A 158 2.09 5.43 -15.39
C PRO A 158 1.41 4.97 -14.11
N SER A 159 1.16 3.69 -14.12
CA SER A 159 1.32 2.87 -12.93
C SER A 159 2.66 3.14 -12.23
N ALA A 160 3.69 3.62 -12.95
CA ALA A 160 5.02 3.92 -12.41
C ALA A 160 5.03 4.87 -11.20
N ALA A 161 4.22 5.94 -11.18
CA ALA A 161 4.19 6.88 -10.06
C ALA A 161 3.62 6.21 -8.79
N PHE A 162 2.60 5.37 -8.94
CA PHE A 162 2.10 4.56 -7.82
C PHE A 162 3.11 3.49 -7.40
N PHE A 163 3.79 2.84 -8.35
CA PHE A 163 4.81 1.83 -8.07
C PHE A 163 5.98 2.46 -7.30
N GLY A 164 6.28 3.74 -7.57
CA GLY A 164 7.16 4.57 -6.76
C GLY A 164 6.73 4.65 -5.29
N LEU A 165 5.45 4.94 -5.01
CA LEU A 165 4.93 4.96 -3.64
C LEU A 165 5.00 3.59 -2.96
N MET A 166 4.73 2.51 -3.71
CA MET A 166 4.88 1.13 -3.23
C MET A 166 6.33 0.81 -2.85
N GLY A 167 7.27 1.17 -3.72
CA GLY A 167 8.71 0.99 -3.48
C GLY A 167 9.20 1.82 -2.30
N ALA A 168 8.84 3.11 -2.26
CA ALA A 168 9.26 4.01 -1.19
C ALA A 168 8.81 3.51 0.17
N LEU A 169 7.53 3.15 0.30
CA LEU A 169 7.01 2.64 1.56
C LEU A 169 7.67 1.32 1.98
N THR A 170 7.98 0.44 1.03
CA THR A 170 8.63 -0.86 1.30
C THR A 170 10.06 -0.69 1.82
N ALA A 171 10.76 0.36 1.40
CA ALA A 171 12.12 0.65 1.86
C ALA A 171 12.15 1.38 3.23
N LEU A 172 11.02 1.95 3.68
CA LEU A 172 10.92 2.59 5.00
C LEU A 172 10.98 1.56 6.14
N PRO A 173 11.42 1.96 7.35
CA PRO A 173 11.43 1.08 8.51
C PRO A 173 10.05 0.50 8.80
N ARG A 174 9.96 -0.83 8.93
CA ARG A 174 8.73 -1.50 9.38
C ARG A 174 8.44 -1.12 10.83
N ARG A 175 7.18 -0.83 11.14
CA ARG A 175 6.73 -0.50 12.49
C ARG A 175 5.67 -1.50 12.96
N ALA A 176 5.52 -1.64 14.27
CA ALA A 176 4.83 -2.77 14.90
C ALA A 176 3.37 -3.00 14.44
N TRP A 177 2.64 -1.95 14.07
CA TRP A 177 1.23 -2.07 13.68
C TRP A 177 1.03 -2.48 12.21
N TRP A 178 2.01 -2.24 11.33
CA TRP A 178 1.94 -2.57 9.89
C TRP A 178 2.98 -3.60 9.45
N SER A 179 3.83 -4.08 10.35
CA SER A 179 4.62 -5.30 10.17
C SER A 179 3.74 -6.52 9.87
N LYS A 180 2.47 -6.50 10.30
CA LYS A 180 1.46 -7.52 9.99
C LYS A 180 0.90 -7.41 8.56
N LEU A 181 1.04 -6.26 7.90
CA LEU A 181 0.61 -6.11 6.52
C LEU A 181 1.66 -6.73 5.58
N PRO A 182 1.26 -7.60 4.64
CA PRO A 182 2.17 -8.26 3.72
C PRO A 182 2.56 -7.34 2.55
N LEU A 183 2.98 -6.10 2.84
CA LEU A 183 3.25 -5.08 1.81
C LEU A 183 4.42 -5.47 0.90
N ASP A 184 5.47 -6.06 1.47
CA ASP A 184 6.57 -6.66 0.71
C ASP A 184 6.08 -7.74 -0.25
N LYS A 185 5.20 -8.64 0.22
CA LYS A 185 4.60 -9.66 -0.65
C LYS A 185 3.75 -9.02 -1.74
N LEU A 186 3.01 -7.95 -1.42
CA LEU A 186 2.19 -7.24 -2.41
C LEU A 186 3.06 -6.58 -3.48
N VAL A 187 4.21 -5.99 -3.11
CA VAL A 187 5.19 -5.47 -4.08
C VAL A 187 5.78 -6.58 -4.93
N VAL A 188 6.14 -7.72 -4.34
CA VAL A 188 6.67 -8.87 -5.09
C VAL A 188 5.62 -9.41 -6.07
N VAL A 189 4.38 -9.59 -5.63
CA VAL A 189 3.28 -10.04 -6.50
C VAL A 189 3.03 -9.05 -7.62
N ALA A 190 3.00 -7.75 -7.32
CA ALA A 190 2.84 -6.72 -8.34
C ALA A 190 4.00 -6.77 -9.36
N LEU A 191 5.25 -6.86 -8.90
CA LEU A 191 6.43 -6.98 -9.77
C LEU A 191 6.38 -8.24 -10.65
N LEU A 192 6.02 -9.39 -10.08
CA LEU A 192 5.86 -10.64 -10.84
C LEU A 192 4.76 -10.51 -11.89
N PHE A 193 3.64 -9.89 -11.55
CA PHE A 193 2.58 -9.60 -12.50
C PHE A 193 3.07 -8.69 -13.64
N GLU A 194 3.85 -7.65 -13.34
CA GLU A 194 4.39 -6.74 -14.37
C GLU A 194 5.37 -7.42 -15.32
N VAL A 195 6.20 -8.34 -14.82
CA VAL A 195 7.13 -9.10 -15.67
C VAL A 195 6.40 -10.17 -16.49
N ALA A 196 5.35 -10.78 -15.92
CA ALA A 196 4.59 -11.84 -16.59
C ALA A 196 3.53 -11.31 -17.57
N SER A 197 2.97 -10.11 -17.34
CA SER A 197 1.84 -9.59 -18.12
C SER A 197 2.13 -9.45 -19.63
N PRO A 198 3.33 -9.03 -20.09
CA PRO A 198 3.64 -8.99 -21.52
C PRO A 198 3.80 -10.38 -22.13
N ILE A 199 4.32 -11.34 -21.35
CA ILE A 199 4.50 -12.74 -21.77
C ILE A 199 3.14 -13.41 -21.97
N MET A 200 2.16 -13.07 -21.13
CA MET A 200 0.79 -13.56 -21.21
C MET A 200 -0.07 -12.82 -22.25
N GLY A 201 0.46 -11.78 -22.91
CA GLY A 201 -0.29 -10.94 -23.86
C GLY A 201 -1.36 -10.05 -23.23
N ILE A 202 -1.31 -9.85 -21.90
CA ILE A 202 -2.26 -9.00 -21.15
C ILE A 202 -1.74 -7.56 -21.05
N GLY A 203 -0.42 -7.40 -20.96
CA GLY A 203 0.27 -6.12 -20.85
C GLY A 203 1.28 -5.90 -21.98
N SER A 204 2.05 -4.83 -21.88
CA SER A 204 3.10 -4.50 -22.86
C SER A 204 4.47 -4.36 -22.19
N TRP A 205 5.54 -4.66 -22.92
CA TRP A 205 6.90 -4.43 -22.43
C TRP A 205 7.18 -2.97 -22.09
N VAL A 206 6.55 -2.04 -22.81
CA VAL A 206 6.64 -0.59 -22.60
C VAL A 206 6.06 -0.18 -21.24
N THR A 207 4.86 -0.67 -20.90
CA THR A 207 4.23 -0.41 -19.60
C THR A 207 5.00 -1.08 -18.47
N SER A 208 5.42 -2.34 -18.65
CA SER A 208 6.18 -3.06 -17.61
C SER A 208 7.51 -2.38 -17.30
N ALA A 209 8.23 -1.91 -18.31
CA ALA A 209 9.48 -1.15 -18.11
C ALA A 209 9.24 0.11 -17.27
N ALA A 210 8.21 0.89 -17.59
CA ALA A 210 7.84 2.08 -16.81
C ALA A 210 7.56 1.73 -15.35
N HIS A 211 6.82 0.63 -15.08
CA HIS A 211 6.42 0.22 -13.74
C HIS A 211 7.61 -0.23 -12.90
N VAL A 212 8.49 -1.06 -13.49
CA VAL A 212 9.73 -1.51 -12.85
C VAL A 212 10.64 -0.33 -12.54
N THR A 213 10.79 0.62 -13.46
CA THR A 213 11.55 1.85 -13.22
C THR A 213 10.96 2.68 -12.09
N GLY A 214 9.63 2.88 -12.08
CA GLY A 214 8.95 3.59 -11.02
C GLY A 214 9.17 2.94 -9.65
N LEU A 215 9.03 1.62 -9.57
CA LEU A 215 9.29 0.85 -8.35
C LEU A 215 10.74 1.00 -7.88
N ALA A 216 11.72 0.91 -8.78
CA ALA A 216 13.13 1.04 -8.47
C ALA A 216 13.47 2.45 -7.92
N VAL A 217 12.95 3.50 -8.56
CA VAL A 217 13.11 4.88 -8.09
C VAL A 217 12.47 5.06 -6.72
N GLY A 218 11.27 4.52 -6.51
CA GLY A 218 10.60 4.51 -5.22
C GLY A 218 11.45 3.86 -4.13
N LEU A 219 11.92 2.63 -4.36
CA LEU A 219 12.78 1.89 -3.43
C LEU A 219 14.05 2.68 -3.08
N GLY A 220 14.71 3.27 -4.08
CA GLY A 220 15.88 4.12 -3.89
C GLY A 220 15.56 5.34 -3.03
N TYR A 221 14.48 6.06 -3.34
CA TYR A 221 14.05 7.23 -2.57
C TYR A 221 13.73 6.87 -1.11
N GLY A 222 12.94 5.82 -0.89
CA GLY A 222 12.58 5.35 0.45
C GLY A 222 13.81 4.90 1.24
N TYR A 223 14.77 4.24 0.60
CA TYR A 223 16.02 3.84 1.22
C TYR A 223 16.85 5.05 1.68
N LEU A 224 16.94 6.10 0.85
CA LEU A 224 17.63 7.35 1.22
C LEU A 224 16.93 8.09 2.36
N LEU A 225 15.61 8.01 2.40
CA LEU A 225 14.77 8.64 3.42
C LEU A 225 14.79 7.90 4.76
N ARG A 226 15.02 6.59 4.74
CA ARG A 226 15.02 5.71 5.92
C ARG A 226 15.87 6.23 7.08
N SER A 227 17.04 6.80 6.79
CA SER A 227 17.96 7.33 7.81
C SER A 227 17.50 8.65 8.45
N ARG A 228 16.53 9.32 7.84
CA ARG A 228 16.01 10.63 8.27
C ARG A 228 14.69 10.56 9.02
N ILE A 229 14.05 9.39 9.05
CA ILE A 229 12.77 9.18 9.74
C ILE A 229 13.02 8.53 11.10
N PRO A 230 12.61 9.15 12.22
CA PRO A 230 12.71 8.56 13.55
C PRO A 230 11.96 7.21 13.62
N ALA A 231 12.54 6.23 14.31
CA ALA A 231 11.95 4.90 14.45
C ALA A 231 10.58 4.89 15.15
N GLU A 232 10.25 5.95 15.91
CA GLU A 232 8.97 6.20 16.56
C GLU A 232 8.47 7.61 16.22
N VAL A 233 7.21 7.76 15.82
CA VAL A 233 6.57 9.07 15.65
C VAL A 233 5.96 9.47 17.01
N PRO A 234 6.29 10.65 17.58
CA PRO A 234 5.71 11.10 18.83
C PRO A 234 4.17 11.12 18.76
N GLY A 235 3.49 10.43 19.69
CA GLY A 235 2.03 10.36 19.76
C GLY A 235 1.38 9.10 19.15
N GLU A 236 2.16 8.12 18.70
CA GLU A 236 1.62 6.89 18.14
C GLU A 236 1.29 5.79 19.17
N SER A 237 1.95 5.82 20.34
CA SER A 237 1.69 4.89 21.45
C SER A 237 0.31 5.06 22.09
N THR A 238 -0.43 6.12 21.76
CA THR A 238 -1.78 6.40 22.28
C THR A 238 -2.91 6.05 21.32
N LEU A 239 -2.60 5.67 20.08
CA LEU A 239 -3.59 5.39 19.02
C LEU A 239 -3.78 3.90 18.71
N VAL A 240 -2.98 3.03 19.33
CA VAL A 240 -3.13 1.57 19.22
C VAL A 240 -3.33 1.03 20.64
N PRO A 241 -4.56 0.62 21.01
CA PRO A 241 -4.78 -0.14 22.24
C PRO A 241 -4.17 -1.55 22.17
#